data_AF-A0A1G2VU03-F1
#
_entry.id   AF-A0A1G2VU03-F1
#
_cell.length_a   1.000
_cell.length_b   1.000
_cell.length_c   1.000
_cell.angle_alpha   90.00
_cell.angle_beta   90.00
_cell.angle_gamma   90.00
#
_symmetry.space_group_name_H-M   'P 1'
#
loop_
_entity.id
_entity.type
_entity.pdbx_description
1 polymer ?
#
loop_
_entity_poly.entity_id
_entity_poly.type
_entity_poly.pdbx_seq_one_letter_code
_entity_poly.pdbx_strand_id
1 'polypeptide(L)'
;MSPAQLKKIHGLILLELGLESLPPTVQEKIIAEVGQNIFMAVQLEIMRVLPESARKEYMRMIEANKPEAATALLQSHIRDVDQFVANIATRTLKEFKELEAAQPA
;
A
#
# COMPACT_ATOMS: atom_id res chain seq x y z
N MET A 1 -6.82 -8.06 13.53
CA MET A 1 -7.85 -7.01 13.42
C MET A 1 -9.23 -7.60 13.59
N SER A 2 -10.18 -6.84 14.14
CA SER A 2 -11.57 -7.27 14.26
C SER A 2 -12.39 -6.93 12.99
N PRO A 3 -13.51 -7.63 12.73
CA PRO A 3 -14.41 -7.31 11.62
C PRO A 3 -14.91 -5.85 11.65
N ALA A 4 -15.14 -5.29 12.84
CA ALA A 4 -15.57 -3.91 13.01
C ALA A 4 -14.49 -2.90 12.59
N GLN A 5 -13.22 -3.20 12.87
CA GLN A 5 -12.09 -2.37 12.44
C GLN A 5 -11.92 -2.40 10.92
N LEU A 6 -12.07 -3.57 10.30
CA LEU A 6 -12.03 -3.72 8.84
C LEU A 6 -13.14 -2.91 8.16
N LYS A 7 -14.37 -2.98 8.68
CA LYS A 7 -15.49 -2.19 8.17
C LYS A 7 -15.25 -0.68 8.28
N LYS A 8 -14.65 -0.22 9.38
CA LYS A 8 -14.31 1.19 9.58
C LYS A 8 -13.26 1.65 8.56
N ILE A 9 -12.19 0.87 8.37
CA ILE A 9 -11.14 1.19 7.39
C ILE A 9 -11.69 1.20 5.98
N HIS A 10 -12.53 0.21 5.62
CA HIS A 10 -13.21 0.17 4.33
C HIS A 10 -14.01 1.45 4.07
N GLY A 11 -14.82 1.89 5.04
CA GLY A 11 -15.58 3.14 4.91
C GLY A 11 -14.71 4.38 4.76
N LEU A 12 -13.57 4.45 5.46
CA LEU A 12 -12.62 5.57 5.31
C LEU A 12 -11.97 5.59 3.93
N ILE A 13 -11.64 4.43 3.37
CA ILE A 13 -11.07 4.33 2.02
C ILE A 13 -12.09 4.75 0.97
N LEU A 14 -13.35 4.33 1.11
CA LEU A 14 -14.42 4.74 0.19
C LEU A 14 -14.62 6.25 0.17
N LEU A 15 -14.69 6.87 1.37
CA LEU A 15 -14.82 8.32 1.53
C LEU A 15 -13.61 9.05 0.94
N GLU A 16 -12.40 8.58 1.25
CA GLU A 16 -11.18 9.19 0.74
C GLU A 16 -11.14 9.12 -0.79
N LEU A 17 -11.56 8.02 -1.40
CA LEU A 17 -11.55 7.81 -2.84
C LEU A 17 -12.80 8.34 -3.58
N GLY A 18 -13.81 8.84 -2.86
CA GLY A 18 -15.07 9.32 -3.46
C GLY A 18 -15.91 8.21 -4.10
N LEU A 19 -15.84 6.99 -3.57
CA LEU A 19 -16.47 5.80 -4.16
C LEU A 19 -17.81 5.44 -3.51
N GLU A 20 -18.32 6.22 -2.54
CA GLU A 20 -19.47 5.82 -1.72
C GLU A 20 -20.75 5.61 -2.54
N SER A 21 -20.86 6.29 -3.68
CA SER A 21 -22.00 6.20 -4.60
C SER A 21 -21.93 5.01 -5.56
N LEU A 22 -20.78 4.34 -5.67
CA LEU A 22 -20.59 3.22 -6.58
C LEU A 22 -21.20 1.93 -6.03
N PRO A 23 -21.59 0.97 -6.90
CA PRO A 23 -22.02 -0.34 -6.46
C PRO A 23 -20.95 -1.05 -5.61
N PRO A 24 -21.33 -1.84 -4.58
CA PRO A 24 -20.37 -2.52 -3.70
C PRO A 24 -19.34 -3.38 -4.46
N THR A 25 -19.75 -4.05 -5.52
CA THR A 25 -18.85 -4.87 -6.36
C THR A 25 -17.79 -4.04 -7.08
N VAL A 26 -18.13 -2.80 -7.47
CA VAL A 26 -17.20 -1.85 -8.10
C VAL A 26 -16.27 -1.25 -7.04
N GLN A 27 -16.81 -0.90 -5.87
CA GLN A 27 -16.04 -0.44 -4.72
C GLN A 27 -14.95 -1.44 -4.33
N GLU A 28 -15.31 -2.72 -4.16
CA GLU A 28 -14.38 -3.79 -3.80
C GLU A 28 -13.27 -3.97 -4.85
N LYS A 29 -13.64 -3.92 -6.14
CA LYS A 29 -12.68 -4.01 -7.24
C LYS A 29 -11.67 -2.86 -7.21
N ILE A 30 -12.15 -1.62 -7.10
CA ILE A 30 -11.28 -0.43 -7.08
C ILE A 30 -10.38 -0.45 -5.84
N ILE A 31 -10.91 -0.80 -4.67
CA ILE A 31 -10.12 -0.92 -3.45
C ILE A 31 -9.02 -1.97 -3.61
N ALA A 32 -9.32 -3.11 -4.22
CA ALA A 32 -8.31 -4.15 -4.47
C ALA A 32 -7.21 -3.68 -5.43
N GLU A 33 -7.58 -2.99 -6.51
CA GLU A 33 -6.63 -2.44 -7.48
C GLU A 33 -5.73 -1.37 -6.85
N VAL A 34 -6.31 -0.43 -6.11
CA VAL A 34 -5.56 0.61 -5.38
C VAL A 34 -4.65 -0.01 -4.33
N GLY A 35 -5.13 -0.99 -3.56
CA GLY A 35 -4.34 -1.71 -2.57
C GLY A 35 -3.14 -2.42 -3.19
N GLN A 36 -3.33 -3.07 -4.34
CA GLN A 36 -2.26 -3.70 -5.10
C GLN A 36 -1.23 -2.69 -5.60
N ASN A 37 -1.68 -1.54 -6.12
CA ASN A 37 -0.79 -0.47 -6.58
C ASN A 37 0.05 0.10 -5.44
N ILE A 38 -0.56 0.35 -4.27
CA ILE A 38 0.16 0.80 -3.07
C ILE A 38 1.21 -0.24 -2.68
N PHE A 39 0.83 -1.52 -2.62
CA PHE A 39 1.75 -2.60 -2.28
C PHE A 39 2.95 -2.64 -3.23
N MET A 40 2.72 -2.58 -4.55
CA MET A 40 3.79 -2.56 -5.54
C MET A 40 4.67 -1.31 -5.42
N ALA A 41 4.08 -0.14 -5.21
CA ALA A 41 4.83 1.10 -5.01
C ALA A 41 5.73 1.03 -3.76
N VAL A 42 5.23 0.47 -2.67
CA VAL A 42 6.01 0.25 -1.44
C VAL A 42 7.17 -0.70 -1.72
N GLN A 43 6.93 -1.83 -2.39
CA GLN A 43 7.98 -2.78 -2.75
C GLN A 43 9.09 -2.13 -3.60
N LEU A 44 8.70 -1.33 -4.60
CA LEU A 44 9.66 -0.63 -5.45
C LEU A 44 10.51 0.36 -4.64
N GLU A 45 9.92 1.14 -3.75
CA GLU A 45 10.69 2.11 -2.97
C GLU A 45 11.57 1.45 -1.90
N ILE A 46 11.10 0.36 -1.29
CA ILE A 46 11.96 -0.46 -0.42
C ILE A 46 13.17 -0.92 -1.22
N MET A 47 12.96 -1.45 -2.43
CA MET A 47 14.07 -1.84 -3.28
C MET A 47 14.99 -0.65 -3.55
N ARG A 48 14.49 0.56 -3.85
CA ARG A 48 15.36 1.72 -4.11
C ARG A 48 16.20 2.15 -2.90
N VAL A 49 15.63 2.13 -1.70
CA VAL A 49 16.30 2.59 -0.47
C VAL A 49 17.31 1.58 0.06
N LEU A 50 17.01 0.28 -0.05
CA LEU A 50 17.91 -0.75 0.47
C LEU A 50 19.20 -0.86 -0.36
N PRO A 51 20.36 -1.04 0.29
CA PRO A 51 21.59 -1.44 -0.40
C PRO A 51 21.41 -2.84 -1.03
N GLU A 52 22.18 -3.14 -2.08
CA GLU A 52 22.01 -4.38 -2.86
C GLU A 52 22.07 -5.66 -2.00
N SER A 53 22.95 -5.70 -1.01
CA SER A 53 23.07 -6.82 -0.05
C SER A 53 21.77 -7.02 0.73
N ALA A 54 21.19 -5.94 1.27
CA ALA A 54 19.94 -5.98 2.01
C ALA A 54 18.73 -6.28 1.11
N ARG A 55 18.74 -5.87 -0.17
CA ARG A 55 17.67 -6.23 -1.13
C ARG A 55 17.55 -7.75 -1.29
N LYS A 56 18.68 -8.44 -1.48
CA LYS A 56 18.71 -9.91 -1.64
C LYS A 56 18.20 -10.62 -0.39
N GLU A 57 18.58 -10.12 0.78
CA GLU A 57 18.14 -10.68 2.06
C GLU A 57 16.66 -10.43 2.32
N TYR A 58 16.17 -9.22 2.03
CA TYR A 58 14.75 -8.89 2.08
C TYR A 58 13.91 -9.82 1.19
N MET A 59 14.29 -9.99 -0.08
CA MET A 59 13.58 -10.88 -1.01
C MET A 59 13.52 -12.32 -0.50
N ARG A 60 14.64 -12.85 0.03
CA ARG A 60 14.66 -14.19 0.65
C ARG A 60 13.72 -14.30 1.84
N MET A 61 13.60 -13.26 2.66
CA MET A 61 12.69 -13.24 3.81
C MET A 61 11.23 -13.23 3.37
N ILE A 62 10.89 -12.50 2.32
CA ILE A 62 9.54 -12.49 1.73
C ILE A 62 9.21 -13.86 1.13
N GLU A 63 10.10 -14.46 0.34
CA GLU A 63 9.92 -15.79 -0.25
C GLU A 63 9.79 -16.89 0.81
N ALA A 64 10.51 -16.76 1.93
CA ALA A 64 10.45 -17.69 3.06
C ALA A 64 9.24 -17.44 3.99
N ASN A 65 8.35 -16.50 3.65
CA ASN A 65 7.21 -16.08 4.47
C ASN A 65 7.60 -15.69 5.91
N LYS A 66 8.64 -14.86 6.05
CA LYS A 66 9.16 -14.33 7.32
C LYS A 66 8.93 -12.82 7.45
N PRO A 67 7.67 -12.36 7.56
CA PRO A 67 7.34 -10.94 7.53
C PRO A 67 7.92 -10.15 8.71
N GLU A 68 8.08 -10.76 9.88
CA GLU A 68 8.67 -10.10 11.06
C GLU A 68 10.16 -9.82 10.84
N ALA A 69 10.88 -10.80 10.27
CA ALA A 69 12.30 -10.64 9.95
C ALA A 69 12.51 -9.61 8.83
N ALA A 70 11.66 -9.64 7.80
CA ALA A 70 11.67 -8.63 6.74
C ALA A 70 11.44 -7.23 7.33
N THR A 71 10.48 -7.07 8.25
CA THR A 71 10.19 -5.80 8.92
C THR A 71 11.37 -5.31 9.75
N ALA A 72 12.03 -6.19 10.52
CA ALA A 72 13.21 -5.85 11.30
C ALA A 72 14.38 -5.38 10.42
N LEU A 73 14.58 -6.02 9.26
CA LEU A 73 15.55 -5.58 8.26
C LEU A 73 15.19 -4.20 7.68
N LEU A 74 13.91 -3.92 7.44
CA LEU A 74 13.50 -2.58 7.00
C LEU A 74 13.81 -1.53 8.06
N GLN A 75 13.55 -1.81 9.33
CA GLN A 75 13.77 -0.88 10.45
C GLN A 75 15.25 -0.54 10.67
N SER A 76 16.19 -1.39 10.23
CA SER A 76 17.63 -1.07 10.31
C SER A 76 18.10 -0.10 9.24
N HIS A 77 17.32 0.07 8.16
CA HIS A 77 17.65 0.93 7.01
C HIS A 77 16.68 2.11 6.84
N ILE A 78 15.47 2.02 7.38
CA ILE A 78 14.40 3.00 7.27
C ILE A 78 14.03 3.44 8.68
N ARG A 79 14.28 4.71 9.00
CA ARG A 79 14.12 5.28 10.35
C ARG A 79 12.71 5.14 10.90
N ASP A 80 11.70 5.25 10.03
CA ASP A 80 10.28 5.11 10.36
C ASP A 80 9.59 4.40 9.20
N VAL A 81 9.44 3.08 9.34
CA VAL A 81 8.84 2.22 8.31
C VAL A 81 7.36 2.54 8.11
N ASP A 82 6.64 2.86 9.19
CA ASP A 82 5.21 3.15 9.13
C ASP A 82 4.96 4.46 8.38
N GLN A 83 5.71 5.51 8.70
CA GLN A 83 5.62 6.78 7.98
C GLN A 83 6.09 6.65 6.52
N PHE A 84 7.11 5.83 6.27
CA PHE A 84 7.57 5.53 4.91
C PHE A 84 6.46 4.90 4.06
N VAL A 85 5.79 3.87 4.57
CA VAL A 85 4.67 3.22 3.89
C VAL A 85 3.49 4.19 3.73
N ALA A 86 3.16 4.96 4.77
CA ALA A 86 2.07 5.93 4.73
C ALA A 86 2.29 7.00 3.65
N ASN A 87 3.50 7.54 3.52
CA ASN A 87 3.85 8.53 2.50
C ASN A 87 3.66 7.98 1.09
N ILE A 88 4.07 6.74 0.86
CA ILE A 88 3.93 6.08 -0.45
C ILE A 88 2.45 5.84 -0.74
N ALA A 89 1.69 5.34 0.23
CA ALA A 89 0.26 5.13 0.09
C ALA A 89 -0.47 6.45 -0.26
N THR A 90 -0.19 7.54 0.46
CA THR A 90 -0.76 8.87 0.17
C THR A 90 -0.43 9.34 -1.24
N ARG A 91 0.82 9.17 -1.69
CA ARG A 91 1.23 9.53 -3.05
C ARG A 91 0.48 8.72 -4.10
N THR A 92 0.43 7.39 -3.96
CA THR A 92 -0.27 6.51 -4.90
C THR A 92 -1.78 6.78 -4.93
N LEU A 93 -2.40 7.08 -3.79
CA LEU A 93 -3.81 7.47 -3.73
C LEU A 93 -4.06 8.80 -4.45
N LYS A 94 -3.16 9.76 -4.31
CA LYS A 94 -3.23 11.04 -5.03
C LYS A 94 -3.12 10.83 -6.53
N GLU A 95 -2.15 10.04 -6.98
CA GLU A 95 -1.96 9.69 -8.40
C GLU A 95 -3.21 9.00 -8.97
N PHE A 96 -3.80 8.06 -8.23
CA PHE A 96 -5.04 7.40 -8.63
C PHE A 96 -6.19 8.40 -8.83
N LYS A 97 -6.39 9.32 -7.87
CA LYS A 97 -7.43 10.36 -7.98
C LYS A 97 -7.22 11.29 -9.18
N GLU A 98 -5.98 11.66 -9.46
CA GLU A 98 -5.64 12.52 -10.60
C GLU A 98 -5.90 11.82 -11.95
N LEU A 99 -5.63 10.51 -12.04
CA LEU A 99 -5.90 9.72 -13.24
C LEU A 99 -7.41 9.52 -13.49
N GLU A 100 -8.20 9.32 -12.44
CA GLU A 100 -9.66 9.23 -12.53
C GLU A 100 -10.28 10.59 -12.92
N ALA A 101 -9.79 11.69 -12.35
CA ALA A 101 -10.25 13.04 -12.72
C ALA A 101 -9.88 13.44 -14.17
N ALA A 102 -8.86 12.81 -14.76
CA ALA A 102 -8.39 13.09 -16.11
C ALA A 102 -9.10 12.26 -17.20
N GLN A 103 -9.92 11.27 -16.84
CA GLN A 103 -10.73 10.51 -17.79
C GLN A 103 -12.05 11.27 -18.07
N PRO A 104 -12.31 11.75 -19.30
CA PRO A 104 -13.62 12.32 -19.63
C PRO A 104 -14.70 11.22 -19.57
N ALA A 105 -15.83 11.56 -18.96
CA ALA A 105 -17.03 10.72 -18.87
C ALA A 105 -17.60 10.31 -20.23
#